data_AF-A0A2N5KRK4-F1
#
_entry.id   AF-A0A2N5KRK4-F1
#
_cell.length_a   1.000
_cell.length_b   1.000
_cell.length_c   1.000
_cell.angle_alpha   90.00
_cell.angle_beta   90.00
_cell.angle_gamma   90.00
#
_symmetry.space_group_name_H-M   'P 1'
#
loop_
_entity.id
_entity.type
_entity.pdbx_description
1 polymer ?
#
loop_
_entity_poly.entity_id
_entity_poly.type
_entity_poly.pdbx_seq_one_letter_code
_entity_poly.pdbx_strand_id
1 'polypeptide(L)'
;MRTIPDYEPLPVAVRAYAEPPRKRRSNKGTPKQNDLGPSEWALIFDTETTTDSAQQLRLGTYQVRRAGELSEAGLFYDPQSLDPTELETLEAHASNRGLVMRTLEGFVDEVFFVYAYELRGTCVGLNLPFDLSRIAIGHGLARERMRGGFSLQLSRDERRPRVRVKHLNSRTSLIDFTAPRRQSTPRGMRNRGQRVPPRRGHFVDVRTLAGALLGGSWSLGRLAEHLEVEHRKMETEEHGKRFTEDYLEYAVRDAQATWECFEQLQKQYEGYGLTETPMEKIYSEASLGKAYLRQMGIEPWQDLQPDFPPELLGAIMSSYYGGRSEVRIRREPVQILYCDFLSMYPTVCTLMGLCHFVISEGVRWSDATEEVRRFLEEVTLEDLQKPETWPKLRALVRVKPDSDVFPVRGRYGEEGQYTIGLNHLTSEEPLWYTLADCVASKLLTGKAPDVAEALRFKPVGVQSELAPIDLAGNLDYRIDPTSDDFYKRLIDLRAEVKAEQKAARRAGEDEKAARLGAGQMALKLCAN
;
A
#
# COMPACT_ATOMS: atom_id res chain seq x y z
N MET A 1 -18.34 -40.59 -7.74
CA MET A 1 -18.58 -39.18 -8.13
C MET A 1 -19.65 -38.63 -7.21
N ARG A 2 -19.42 -37.48 -6.55
CA ARG A 2 -20.53 -36.79 -5.86
C ARG A 2 -21.52 -36.36 -6.96
N THR A 3 -22.81 -36.60 -6.76
CA THR A 3 -23.85 -36.08 -7.65
C THR A 3 -23.75 -34.56 -7.69
N ILE A 4 -23.66 -33.99 -8.89
CA ILE A 4 -23.75 -32.55 -9.07
C ILE A 4 -25.20 -32.17 -8.70
N PRO A 5 -25.42 -31.24 -7.76
CA PRO A 5 -26.76 -30.78 -7.42
C PRO A 5 -27.43 -30.11 -8.62
N ASP A 6 -28.75 -29.96 -8.57
CA ASP A 6 -29.51 -29.28 -9.63
C ASP A 6 -29.02 -27.84 -9.81
N TYR A 7 -29.13 -27.33 -11.05
CA TYR A 7 -28.75 -25.96 -11.37
C TYR A 7 -29.65 -24.96 -10.65
N GLU A 8 -29.03 -24.00 -9.96
CA GLU A 8 -29.72 -22.86 -9.35
C GLU A 8 -29.38 -21.57 -10.10
N PRO A 9 -30.38 -20.78 -10.52
CA PRO A 9 -30.14 -19.45 -11.07
C PRO A 9 -29.43 -18.55 -10.05
N LEU A 10 -28.24 -18.06 -10.40
CA LEU A 10 -27.46 -17.18 -9.54
C LEU A 10 -27.08 -15.89 -10.29
N PRO A 11 -27.48 -14.71 -9.79
CA PRO A 11 -26.97 -13.45 -10.32
C PRO A 11 -25.46 -13.35 -10.12
N VAL A 12 -24.72 -13.19 -11.22
CA VAL A 12 -23.27 -13.01 -11.21
C VAL A 12 -22.88 -11.58 -11.55
N ALA A 13 -21.81 -11.09 -10.92
CA ALA A 13 -21.23 -9.79 -11.21
C ALA A 13 -19.98 -9.91 -12.09
N VAL A 14 -19.95 -9.14 -13.18
CA VAL A 14 -18.75 -8.96 -14.00
C VAL A 14 -18.06 -7.65 -13.63
N ARG A 15 -16.73 -7.64 -13.65
CA ARG A 15 -15.99 -6.37 -13.56
C ARG A 15 -16.11 -5.62 -14.87
N ALA A 16 -16.26 -4.32 -14.79
CA ALA A 16 -16.30 -3.43 -15.94
C ALA A 16 -15.15 -2.41 -15.86
N TYR A 17 -14.66 -2.00 -17.02
CA TYR A 17 -13.81 -0.82 -17.14
C TYR A 17 -14.69 0.42 -17.20
N ALA A 18 -14.52 1.33 -16.24
CA ALA A 18 -15.19 2.62 -16.24
C ALA A 18 -14.18 3.69 -16.63
N GLU A 19 -14.40 4.33 -17.77
CA GLU A 19 -13.54 5.43 -18.21
C GLU A 19 -13.56 6.55 -17.16
N PRO A 20 -12.41 6.96 -16.63
CA PRO A 20 -12.35 8.13 -15.77
C PRO A 20 -12.81 9.36 -16.58
N PRO A 21 -13.50 10.34 -15.96
CA PRO A 21 -13.89 11.56 -16.65
C PRO A 21 -12.66 12.16 -17.34
N ARG A 22 -12.75 12.45 -18.65
CA ARG A 22 -11.64 13.01 -19.44
C ARG A 22 -11.01 14.17 -18.67
N LYS A 23 -9.83 13.95 -18.10
CA LYS A 23 -9.00 15.05 -17.60
C LYS A 23 -8.72 15.94 -18.80
N ARG A 24 -9.03 17.24 -18.71
CA ARG A 24 -8.52 18.21 -19.71
C ARG A 24 -7.03 17.92 -19.87
N ARG A 25 -6.60 17.59 -21.09
CA ARG A 25 -5.18 17.38 -21.42
C ARG A 25 -4.41 18.53 -20.76
N SER A 26 -3.58 18.22 -19.76
CA SER A 26 -2.60 19.20 -19.31
C SER A 26 -1.76 19.52 -20.53
N ASN A 27 -1.67 20.79 -20.93
CA ASN A 27 -0.77 21.17 -22.00
C ASN A 27 0.60 20.57 -21.68
N LYS A 28 1.13 19.74 -22.59
CA LYS A 28 2.44 19.08 -22.52
C LYS A 28 3.63 20.06 -22.37
N GLY A 29 3.37 21.36 -22.24
CA GLY A 29 4.35 22.42 -22.02
C GLY A 29 4.18 23.20 -20.71
N THR A 30 3.38 22.70 -19.75
CA THR A 30 3.40 23.28 -18.40
C THR A 30 4.55 22.61 -17.64
N PRO A 31 5.61 23.32 -17.23
CA PRO A 31 6.67 22.72 -16.43
C PRO A 31 6.04 22.03 -15.23
N LYS A 32 6.41 20.77 -14.94
CA LYS A 32 6.13 20.16 -13.63
C LYS A 32 6.66 21.17 -12.61
N GLN A 33 5.77 21.80 -11.87
CA GLN A 33 6.19 22.72 -10.82
C GLN A 33 6.93 21.84 -9.82
N ASN A 34 8.24 22.09 -9.63
CA ASN A 34 9.06 21.31 -8.71
C ASN A 34 8.40 21.35 -7.34
N ASP A 35 7.87 20.21 -6.90
CA ASP A 35 7.53 20.02 -5.51
C ASP A 35 8.86 20.07 -4.75
N LEU A 36 9.00 21.06 -3.87
CA LEU A 36 10.25 21.27 -3.12
C LEU A 36 10.48 20.16 -2.07
N GLY A 37 9.50 19.26 -1.91
CA GLY A 37 9.53 18.25 -0.87
C GLY A 37 9.41 18.85 0.54
N PRO A 38 9.56 18.00 1.56
CA PRO A 38 9.62 18.46 2.93
C PRO A 38 10.86 19.34 3.14
N SER A 39 10.78 20.30 4.06
CA SER A 39 11.97 21.00 4.55
C SER A 39 12.71 20.16 5.60
N GLU A 40 13.81 20.70 6.11
CA GLU A 40 14.62 20.13 7.20
C GLU A 40 13.86 20.03 8.53
N TRP A 41 12.66 20.59 8.64
CA TRP A 41 11.86 20.54 9.86
C TRP A 41 11.06 19.25 9.98
N ALA A 42 10.99 18.70 11.18
CA ALA A 42 10.07 17.63 11.55
C ALA A 42 9.30 18.02 12.81
N LEU A 43 7.99 17.75 12.80
CA LEU A 43 7.12 17.84 13.96
C LEU A 43 6.69 16.44 14.35
N ILE A 44 7.03 16.03 15.55
CA ILE A 44 6.65 14.77 16.16
C ILE A 44 5.69 15.11 17.28
N PHE A 45 4.53 14.46 17.35
CA PHE A 45 3.64 14.62 18.48
C PHE A 45 2.82 13.35 18.72
N ASP A 46 2.40 13.20 19.96
CA ASP A 46 1.58 12.09 20.44
C ASP A 46 0.51 12.62 21.41
N THR A 47 -0.60 11.90 21.54
CA THR A 47 -1.70 12.30 22.41
C THR A 47 -2.12 11.22 23.39
N GLU A 48 -2.28 11.64 24.63
CA GLU A 48 -2.79 10.86 25.74
C GLU A 48 -4.22 11.27 26.05
N THR A 49 -5.12 10.28 26.18
CA THR A 49 -6.56 10.51 26.32
C THR A 49 -7.15 9.88 27.57
N THR A 50 -8.39 10.25 27.89
CA THR A 50 -9.21 9.45 28.79
C THR A 50 -9.46 8.06 28.18
N THR A 51 -9.78 7.08 29.04
CA THR A 51 -10.09 5.70 28.64
C THR A 51 -11.56 5.45 28.39
N ASP A 52 -12.42 6.43 28.67
CA ASP A 52 -13.84 6.35 28.34
C ASP A 52 -14.07 6.49 26.82
N SER A 53 -15.31 6.26 26.38
CA SER A 53 -15.67 6.24 24.97
C SER A 53 -15.50 7.58 24.25
N ALA A 54 -15.44 8.71 24.96
CA ALA A 54 -15.17 10.01 24.37
C ALA A 54 -13.68 10.17 24.01
N GLN A 55 -12.78 9.48 24.72
CA GLN A 55 -11.33 9.58 24.55
C GLN A 55 -10.86 11.03 24.47
N GLN A 56 -11.25 11.84 25.47
CA GLN A 56 -10.91 13.26 25.50
C GLN A 56 -9.40 13.43 25.66
N LEU A 57 -8.81 14.40 24.95
CA LEU A 57 -7.41 14.76 25.12
C LEU A 57 -7.17 15.18 26.56
N ARG A 58 -6.17 14.61 27.21
CA ARG A 58 -5.70 15.04 28.53
C ARG A 58 -4.35 15.72 28.44
N LEU A 59 -3.46 15.14 27.65
CA LEU A 59 -2.10 15.60 27.44
C LEU A 59 -1.70 15.29 26.00
N GLY A 60 -0.91 16.15 25.39
CA GLY A 60 -0.11 15.79 24.24
C GLY A 60 1.33 16.22 24.45
N THR A 61 2.24 15.47 23.86
CA THR A 61 3.67 15.77 23.87
C THR A 61 4.12 16.05 22.45
N TYR A 62 5.12 16.91 22.28
CA TYR A 62 5.67 17.19 20.96
C TYR A 62 7.16 17.47 20.99
N GLN A 63 7.78 17.23 19.85
CA GLN A 63 9.14 17.65 19.53
C GLN A 63 9.14 18.34 18.18
N VAL A 64 9.85 19.44 18.10
CA VAL A 64 10.23 20.09 16.85
C VAL A 64 11.71 19.84 16.64
N ARG A 65 12.04 19.30 15.47
CA ARG A 65 13.42 19.00 15.08
C ARG A 65 13.78 19.70 13.79
N ARG A 66 15.04 20.13 13.67
CA ARG A 66 15.61 20.70 12.45
C ARG A 66 16.83 19.89 12.05
N ALA A 67 16.82 19.32 10.86
CA ALA A 67 17.89 18.44 10.36
C ALA A 67 18.25 17.33 11.37
N GLY A 68 17.24 16.80 12.07
CA GLY A 68 17.38 15.76 13.10
C GLY A 68 17.67 16.28 14.52
N GLU A 69 18.19 17.51 14.66
CA GLU A 69 18.50 18.09 15.97
C GLU A 69 17.25 18.62 16.68
N LEU A 70 17.15 18.38 17.99
CA LEU A 70 16.05 18.88 18.80
C LEU A 70 16.11 20.40 18.93
N SER A 71 15.06 21.08 18.45
CA SER A 71 14.93 22.53 18.52
C SER A 71 14.01 22.97 19.65
N GLU A 72 12.90 22.25 19.88
CA GLU A 72 11.94 22.52 20.94
C GLU A 72 11.29 21.19 21.34
N ALA A 73 11.06 21.00 22.64
CA ALA A 73 10.22 19.93 23.16
C ALA A 73 9.20 20.55 24.11
N GLY A 74 8.00 20.00 24.14
CA GLY A 74 6.95 20.58 24.95
C GLY A 74 5.76 19.67 25.17
N LEU A 75 4.85 20.20 25.98
CA LEU A 75 3.58 19.60 26.35
C LEU A 75 2.46 20.54 25.93
N PHE A 76 1.32 19.97 25.55
CA PHE A 76 0.10 20.71 25.33
C PHE A 76 -1.10 20.03 25.98
N TYR A 77 -2.08 20.82 26.37
CA TYR A 77 -3.28 20.33 27.06
C TYR A 77 -4.50 21.14 26.65
N ASP A 78 -5.68 20.54 26.79
CA ASP A 78 -6.94 21.29 26.69
C ASP A 78 -7.26 21.90 28.07
N PRO A 79 -7.33 23.23 28.21
CA PRO A 79 -7.67 23.89 29.48
C PRO A 79 -9.04 23.47 30.05
N GLN A 80 -9.92 22.86 29.25
CA GLN A 80 -11.22 22.37 29.69
C GLN A 80 -11.18 20.93 30.22
N SER A 81 -10.07 20.22 30.02
CA SER A 81 -9.95 18.78 30.29
C SER A 81 -9.26 18.42 31.60
N LEU A 82 -8.51 19.34 32.20
CA LEU A 82 -7.68 19.10 33.39
C LEU A 82 -8.21 19.82 34.61
N ASP A 83 -8.12 19.16 35.78
CA ASP A 83 -8.33 19.82 37.06
C ASP A 83 -7.11 20.69 37.47
N PRO A 84 -7.28 21.66 38.39
CA PRO A 84 -6.19 22.55 38.79
C PRO A 84 -4.95 21.83 39.35
N THR A 85 -5.13 20.69 40.02
CA THR A 85 -4.00 19.94 40.60
C THR A 85 -3.24 19.15 39.54
N GLU A 86 -3.94 18.61 38.54
CA GLU A 86 -3.30 18.01 37.36
C GLU A 86 -2.51 19.04 36.58
N LEU A 87 -3.05 20.26 36.45
CA LEU A 87 -2.34 21.36 35.79
C LEU A 87 -1.06 21.76 36.55
N GLU A 88 -1.12 21.93 37.88
CA GLU A 88 0.05 22.20 38.72
C GLU A 88 1.13 21.10 38.57
N THR A 89 0.70 19.84 38.50
CA THR A 89 1.61 18.69 38.31
C THR A 89 2.29 18.76 36.94
N LEU A 90 1.53 19.09 35.90
CA LEU A 90 2.03 19.22 34.54
C LEU A 90 3.00 20.40 34.38
N GLU A 91 2.70 21.55 34.99
CA GLU A 91 3.55 22.73 35.02
C GLU A 91 4.87 22.46 35.76
N ALA A 92 4.81 21.79 36.91
CA ALA A 92 5.99 21.41 37.68
C ALA A 92 6.90 20.46 36.87
N HIS A 93 6.32 19.44 36.23
CA HIS A 93 7.06 18.52 35.38
C HIS A 93 7.73 19.25 34.20
N ALA A 94 6.98 20.09 33.50
CA ALA A 94 7.50 20.86 32.37
C ALA A 94 8.64 21.79 32.78
N SER A 95 8.51 22.48 33.91
CA SER A 95 9.57 23.35 34.46
C SER A 95 10.83 22.55 34.80
N ASN A 96 10.68 21.41 35.47
CA ASN A 96 11.80 20.55 35.86
C ASN A 96 12.55 19.96 34.67
N ARG A 97 11.85 19.67 33.57
CA ARG A 97 12.42 19.06 32.36
C ARG A 97 12.77 20.08 31.26
N GLY A 98 12.53 21.38 31.50
CA GLY A 98 12.76 22.45 30.50
C GLY A 98 11.84 22.35 29.27
N LEU A 99 10.63 21.81 29.44
CA LEU A 99 9.65 21.63 28.37
C LEU A 99 8.76 22.88 28.23
N VAL A 100 8.42 23.24 26.99
CA VAL A 100 7.50 24.35 26.71
C VAL A 100 6.05 23.91 26.93
N MET A 101 5.33 24.60 27.81
CA MET A 101 3.91 24.40 28.05
C MET A 101 3.06 25.24 27.11
N ARG A 102 2.05 24.61 26.47
CA ARG A 102 1.11 25.28 25.57
C ARG A 102 -0.32 24.83 25.84
N THR A 103 -1.29 25.70 25.57
CA THR A 103 -2.68 25.24 25.40
C THR A 103 -2.80 24.49 24.06
N LEU A 104 -3.85 23.69 23.90
CA LEU A 104 -4.16 23.01 22.64
C LEU A 104 -4.23 24.00 21.46
N GLU A 105 -4.89 25.15 21.65
CA GLU A 105 -4.99 26.20 20.63
C GLU A 105 -3.59 26.77 20.29
N GLY A 106 -2.78 27.05 21.31
CA GLY A 106 -1.40 27.52 21.12
C GLY A 106 -0.52 26.51 20.39
N PHE A 107 -0.61 25.22 20.72
CA PHE A 107 0.10 24.16 19.99
C PHE A 107 -0.34 24.12 18.51
N VAL A 108 -1.64 24.13 18.23
CA VAL A 108 -2.12 24.03 16.85
C VAL A 108 -1.67 25.22 16.00
N ASP A 109 -1.85 26.45 16.50
CA ASP A 109 -1.63 27.65 15.70
C ASP A 109 -0.16 28.11 15.65
N GLU A 110 0.61 27.88 16.73
CA GLU A 110 2.00 28.32 16.84
C GLU A 110 3.03 27.23 16.54
N VAL A 111 2.64 25.94 16.64
CA VAL A 111 3.54 24.81 16.38
C VAL A 111 3.07 24.01 15.17
N PHE A 112 1.89 23.39 15.23
CA PHE A 112 1.44 22.46 14.20
C PHE A 112 1.40 23.09 12.80
N PHE A 113 0.70 24.23 12.64
CA PHE A 113 0.63 24.87 11.33
C PHE A 113 1.93 25.54 10.90
N VAL A 114 2.73 26.05 11.85
CA VAL A 114 4.04 26.64 11.53
C VAL A 114 4.96 25.57 10.95
N TYR A 115 5.16 24.47 11.66
CA TYR A 115 6.11 23.44 11.25
C TYR A 115 5.55 22.55 10.13
N ALA A 116 4.36 21.96 10.29
CA ALA A 116 3.85 20.98 9.31
C ALA A 116 3.32 21.61 8.00
N TYR A 117 2.99 22.91 7.99
CA TYR A 117 2.38 23.56 6.81
C TYR A 117 3.16 24.75 6.25
N GLU A 118 3.52 25.73 7.08
CA GLU A 118 4.20 26.95 6.62
C GLU A 118 5.65 26.67 6.22
N LEU A 119 6.39 26.02 7.12
CA LEU A 119 7.78 25.61 6.93
C LEU A 119 7.89 24.32 6.10
N ARG A 120 6.79 23.67 5.75
CA ARG A 120 6.75 22.40 4.99
C ARG A 120 7.49 21.24 5.68
N GLY A 121 7.52 21.24 7.01
CA GLY A 121 8.11 20.14 7.76
C GLY A 121 7.29 18.86 7.66
N THR A 122 7.94 17.74 7.99
CA THR A 122 7.32 16.43 8.06
C THR A 122 6.59 16.26 9.39
N CYS A 123 5.28 16.02 9.34
CA CYS A 123 4.48 15.66 10.51
C CYS A 123 4.56 14.15 10.73
N VAL A 124 5.12 13.74 11.86
CA VAL A 124 5.43 12.36 12.21
C VAL A 124 4.63 11.98 13.46
N GLY A 125 4.10 10.76 13.46
CA GLY A 125 3.46 10.17 14.63
C GLY A 125 3.21 8.69 14.41
N LEU A 126 2.85 7.96 15.46
CA LEU A 126 2.47 6.56 15.36
C LEU A 126 0.96 6.45 15.50
N ASN A 127 0.25 6.00 14.45
CA ASN A 127 -1.22 6.08 14.39
C ASN A 127 -1.74 7.53 14.30
N LEU A 128 -1.05 8.39 13.54
CA LEU A 128 -1.38 9.80 13.31
C LEU A 128 -2.87 10.13 13.10
N PRO A 129 -3.68 9.31 12.38
CA PRO A 129 -5.12 9.53 12.29
C PRO A 129 -5.81 9.74 13.64
N PHE A 130 -5.37 9.02 14.66
CA PHE A 130 -5.89 9.12 16.01
C PHE A 130 -5.51 10.46 16.64
N ASP A 131 -4.22 10.80 16.70
CA ASP A 131 -3.72 12.03 17.33
C ASP A 131 -4.26 13.29 16.65
N LEU A 132 -4.29 13.29 15.32
CA LEU A 132 -4.88 14.38 14.53
C LEU A 132 -6.37 14.58 14.86
N SER A 133 -7.09 13.51 15.18
CA SER A 133 -8.49 13.61 15.59
C SER A 133 -8.65 14.18 17.01
N ARG A 134 -7.66 13.99 17.89
CA ARG A 134 -7.69 14.48 19.28
C ARG A 134 -7.41 15.97 19.38
N ILE A 135 -6.67 16.53 18.44
CA ILE A 135 -6.41 17.98 18.35
C ILE A 135 -7.42 18.74 17.48
N ALA A 136 -8.48 18.08 17.00
CA ALA A 136 -9.48 18.68 16.14
C ALA A 136 -10.61 19.36 16.93
N ILE A 137 -10.93 20.60 16.58
CA ILE A 137 -12.06 21.36 17.14
C ILE A 137 -13.38 21.15 16.36
N GLY A 138 -13.33 20.41 15.26
CA GLY A 138 -14.49 20.10 14.44
C GLY A 138 -14.15 19.16 13.29
N HIS A 139 -15.17 18.55 12.68
CA HIS A 139 -14.99 17.61 11.58
C HIS A 139 -16.09 17.74 10.52
N GLY A 140 -15.87 17.09 9.38
CA GLY A 140 -16.84 17.00 8.30
C GLY A 140 -16.42 15.96 7.26
N LEU A 141 -17.18 15.84 6.18
CA LEU A 141 -16.89 14.86 5.13
C LEU A 141 -15.78 15.36 4.20
N ALA A 142 -14.74 14.54 4.00
CA ALA A 142 -13.74 14.79 2.99
C ALA A 142 -14.31 14.60 1.56
N ARG A 143 -13.78 15.37 0.62
CA ARG A 143 -14.24 15.44 -0.78
C ARG A 143 -13.14 15.02 -1.77
N GLU A 144 -13.55 14.87 -3.04
CA GLU A 144 -12.66 14.54 -4.18
C GLU A 144 -11.86 13.25 -3.92
N ARG A 145 -10.53 13.26 -4.09
CA ARG A 145 -9.64 12.11 -3.88
C ARG A 145 -9.71 11.51 -2.48
N MET A 146 -10.17 12.29 -1.50
CA MET A 146 -10.34 11.88 -0.11
C MET A 146 -11.79 11.53 0.23
N ARG A 147 -12.69 11.39 -0.75
CA ARG A 147 -14.08 10.97 -0.53
C ARG A 147 -14.13 9.66 0.28
N GLY A 148 -15.02 9.64 1.27
CA GLY A 148 -15.16 8.57 2.25
C GLY A 148 -14.30 8.75 3.51
N GLY A 149 -13.49 9.82 3.59
CA GLY A 149 -12.70 10.17 4.76
C GLY A 149 -13.28 11.35 5.58
N PHE A 150 -12.54 11.71 6.62
CA PHE A 150 -12.81 12.85 7.50
C PHE A 150 -12.05 14.09 7.06
N SER A 151 -12.61 15.26 7.35
CA SER A 151 -12.02 16.58 7.12
C SER A 151 -12.01 17.37 8.44
N LEU A 152 -10.91 17.24 9.18
CA LEU A 152 -10.67 17.76 10.51
C LEU A 152 -10.31 19.26 10.46
N GLN A 153 -11.03 20.05 11.25
CA GLN A 153 -10.71 21.44 11.52
C GLN A 153 -9.89 21.50 12.79
N LEU A 154 -8.66 22.01 12.69
CA LEU A 154 -7.76 22.14 13.85
C LEU A 154 -7.78 23.55 14.44
N SER A 155 -7.95 24.59 13.59
CA SER A 155 -7.94 25.99 14.02
C SER A 155 -9.27 26.71 13.74
N ARG A 156 -9.54 27.75 14.53
CA ARG A 156 -10.64 28.70 14.32
C ARG A 156 -10.34 29.67 13.18
N ASP A 157 -9.07 29.91 12.84
CA ASP A 157 -8.72 30.71 11.67
C ASP A 157 -9.06 29.95 10.38
N GLU A 158 -10.09 30.41 9.68
CA GLU A 158 -10.55 29.82 8.43
C GLU A 158 -9.51 29.83 7.29
N ARG A 159 -8.44 30.63 7.42
CA ARG A 159 -7.33 30.65 6.48
C ARG A 159 -6.43 29.42 6.62
N ARG A 160 -6.42 28.78 7.79
CA ARG A 160 -5.72 27.51 8.02
C ARG A 160 -6.43 26.39 7.25
N PRO A 161 -5.68 25.53 6.54
CA PRO A 161 -6.29 24.39 5.86
C PRO A 161 -6.80 23.36 6.88
N ARG A 162 -7.82 22.60 6.49
CA ARG A 162 -8.24 21.41 7.24
C ARG A 162 -7.28 20.25 6.95
N VAL A 163 -7.20 19.30 7.87
CA VAL A 163 -6.50 18.03 7.65
C VAL A 163 -7.53 16.98 7.24
N ARG A 164 -7.28 16.26 6.14
CA ARG A 164 -8.13 15.17 5.68
C ARG A 164 -7.47 13.85 5.99
N VAL A 165 -8.25 12.92 6.53
CA VAL A 165 -7.82 11.56 6.84
C VAL A 165 -8.76 10.59 6.14
N LYS A 166 -8.21 9.66 5.35
CA LYS A 166 -8.98 8.59 4.71
C LYS A 166 -8.37 7.24 5.05
N HIS A 167 -9.07 6.45 5.86
CA HIS A 167 -8.71 5.07 6.13
C HIS A 167 -8.85 4.24 4.86
N LEU A 168 -7.81 3.47 4.54
CA LEU A 168 -7.85 2.46 3.48
C LEU A 168 -8.05 1.06 4.07
N ASN A 169 -7.40 0.80 5.20
CA ASN A 169 -7.51 -0.42 5.99
C ASN A 169 -7.01 -0.14 7.43
N SER A 170 -6.89 -1.18 8.26
CA SER A 170 -6.47 -1.07 9.67
C SER A 170 -5.02 -0.63 9.90
N ARG A 171 -4.18 -0.59 8.85
CA ARG A 171 -2.74 -0.24 8.92
C ARG A 171 -2.38 1.01 8.13
N THR A 172 -3.26 1.49 7.26
CA THR A 172 -2.94 2.53 6.29
C THR A 172 -4.03 3.59 6.22
N SER A 173 -3.63 4.85 6.36
CA SER A 173 -4.46 6.01 6.13
C SER A 173 -3.77 6.99 5.19
N LEU A 174 -4.54 7.61 4.29
CA LEU A 174 -4.08 8.77 3.55
C LEU A 174 -4.31 10.01 4.39
N ILE A 175 -3.32 10.91 4.46
CA ILE A 175 -3.39 12.16 5.22
C ILE A 175 -2.92 13.31 4.33
N ASP A 176 -3.67 14.41 4.30
CA ASP A 176 -3.24 15.64 3.63
C ASP A 176 -3.93 16.90 4.14
N PHE A 177 -3.38 18.05 3.78
CA PHE A 177 -4.06 19.35 3.91
C PHE A 177 -5.04 19.61 2.75
N THR A 178 -6.17 20.26 3.06
CA THR A 178 -7.04 20.88 2.06
C THR A 178 -6.38 22.10 1.41
N ALA A 179 -6.97 22.60 0.33
CA ALA A 179 -6.65 23.96 -0.10
C ALA A 179 -7.12 24.95 1.00
N PRO A 180 -6.30 25.93 1.40
CA PRO A 180 -6.74 26.97 2.33
C PRO A 180 -7.81 27.84 1.67
N ARG A 181 -8.65 28.53 2.47
CA ARG A 181 -9.63 29.51 1.97
C ARG A 181 -8.96 30.83 1.56
N ARG A 182 -7.93 30.74 0.70
CA ARG A 182 -7.18 31.88 0.16
C ARG A 182 -6.86 31.62 -1.32
N GLN A 183 -6.91 32.68 -2.12
CA GLN A 183 -6.45 32.62 -3.50
C GLN A 183 -4.91 32.63 -3.55
N SER A 184 -4.32 31.45 -3.67
CA SER A 184 -2.86 31.26 -3.78
C SER A 184 -2.31 31.50 -5.19
N THR A 185 -3.15 31.42 -6.22
CA THR A 185 -2.71 31.57 -7.61
C THR A 185 -2.66 33.05 -7.99
N PRO A 186 -1.51 33.62 -8.39
CA PRO A 186 -1.41 35.01 -8.82
C PRO A 186 -2.31 35.32 -10.04
N ARG A 187 -2.77 36.57 -10.19
CA ARG A 187 -3.68 36.98 -11.28
C ARG A 187 -3.13 36.63 -12.67
N GLY A 188 -1.84 36.87 -12.91
CA GLY A 188 -1.20 36.55 -14.19
C GLY A 188 -1.25 35.07 -14.57
N MET A 189 -1.10 34.16 -13.59
CA MET A 189 -1.24 32.72 -13.83
C MET A 189 -2.70 32.34 -14.13
N ARG A 190 -3.65 32.92 -13.40
CA ARG A 190 -5.09 32.66 -13.64
C ARG A 190 -5.53 33.11 -15.04
N ASN A 191 -5.04 34.26 -15.51
CA ASN A 191 -5.30 34.75 -16.86
C ASN A 191 -4.79 33.79 -17.94
N ARG A 192 -3.77 32.98 -17.64
CA ARG A 192 -3.23 31.92 -18.51
C ARG A 192 -3.87 30.54 -18.26
N GLY A 193 -4.94 30.47 -17.47
CA GLY A 193 -5.59 29.21 -17.10
C GLY A 193 -4.78 28.31 -16.16
N GLN A 194 -3.69 28.82 -15.59
CA GLN A 194 -2.82 28.08 -14.66
C GLN A 194 -3.33 28.20 -13.21
N ARG A 195 -3.00 27.23 -12.36
CA ARG A 195 -3.34 27.21 -10.93
C ARG A 195 -2.14 26.74 -10.13
N VAL A 196 -1.89 27.38 -8.99
CA VAL A 196 -0.94 26.88 -8.00
C VAL A 196 -1.60 25.71 -7.26
N PRO A 197 -1.01 24.51 -7.28
CA PRO A 197 -1.56 23.37 -6.58
C PRO A 197 -1.56 23.64 -5.06
N PRO A 198 -2.58 23.17 -4.33
CA PRO A 198 -2.60 23.28 -2.89
C PRO A 198 -1.49 22.45 -2.26
N ARG A 199 -0.81 23.00 -1.26
CA ARG A 199 0.19 22.29 -0.44
C ARG A 199 -0.53 21.20 0.33
N ARG A 200 -0.11 19.95 0.13
CA ARG A 200 -0.77 18.78 0.74
C ARG A 200 -0.13 18.33 2.05
N GLY A 201 1.03 18.89 2.40
CA GLY A 201 1.79 18.51 3.60
C GLY A 201 2.53 17.18 3.42
N HIS A 202 3.42 16.92 4.36
CA HIS A 202 4.24 15.72 4.43
C HIS A 202 3.87 15.03 5.75
N PHE A 203 3.12 13.94 5.68
CA PHE A 203 2.65 13.20 6.84
C PHE A 203 3.21 11.79 6.80
N VAL A 204 3.86 11.37 7.88
CA VAL A 204 4.43 10.02 8.01
C VAL A 204 3.85 9.37 9.25
N ASP A 205 2.95 8.41 9.03
CA ASP A 205 2.53 7.48 10.07
C ASP A 205 3.60 6.38 10.19
N VAL A 206 4.33 6.38 11.30
CA VAL A 206 5.45 5.46 11.56
C VAL A 206 4.99 4.01 11.51
N ARG A 207 3.77 3.70 11.95
CA ARG A 207 3.21 2.34 11.88
C ARG A 207 2.99 1.90 10.45
N THR A 208 2.48 2.79 9.59
CA THR A 208 2.30 2.51 8.16
C THR A 208 3.65 2.32 7.47
N LEU A 209 4.61 3.20 7.70
CA LEU A 209 5.94 3.12 7.10
C LEU A 209 6.67 1.84 7.52
N ALA A 210 6.67 1.52 8.83
CA ALA A 210 7.25 0.28 9.35
C ALA A 210 6.61 -0.96 8.72
N GLY A 211 5.28 -0.97 8.59
CA GLY A 211 4.56 -2.05 7.92
C GLY A 211 4.99 -2.23 6.46
N ALA A 212 5.28 -1.14 5.74
CA ALA A 212 5.71 -1.21 4.35
C ALA A 212 7.18 -1.65 4.19
N LEU A 213 8.08 -1.20 5.07
CA LEU A 213 9.52 -1.48 4.98
C LEU A 213 9.94 -2.79 5.64
N LEU A 214 9.22 -3.22 6.68
CA LEU A 214 9.56 -4.38 7.51
C LEU A 214 8.50 -5.49 7.43
N GLY A 215 7.35 -5.22 6.82
CA GLY A 215 6.19 -6.12 6.81
C GLY A 215 5.46 -6.16 8.15
N GLY A 216 4.20 -6.61 8.13
CA GLY A 216 3.44 -6.93 9.34
C GLY A 216 2.78 -5.72 10.03
N SER A 217 2.64 -5.80 11.36
CA SER A 217 2.00 -4.76 12.19
C SER A 217 2.85 -4.46 13.41
N TRP A 218 3.05 -3.18 13.66
CA TRP A 218 3.94 -2.67 14.69
C TRP A 218 3.18 -1.81 15.70
N SER A 219 3.43 -2.06 17.00
CA SER A 219 3.19 -1.07 18.06
C SER A 219 4.50 -0.31 18.29
N LEU A 220 4.45 0.86 18.95
CA LEU A 220 5.65 1.63 19.24
C LEU A 220 6.70 0.79 20.00
N GLY A 221 6.29 0.10 21.07
CA GLY A 221 7.20 -0.74 21.86
C GLY A 221 7.87 -1.85 21.05
N ARG A 222 7.08 -2.60 20.25
CA ARG A 222 7.63 -3.67 19.39
C ARG A 222 8.55 -3.14 18.30
N LEU A 223 8.26 -1.96 17.77
CA LEU A 223 9.08 -1.33 16.74
C LEU A 223 10.40 -0.81 17.33
N ALA A 224 10.32 -0.14 18.48
CA ALA A 224 11.47 0.36 19.22
C ALA A 224 12.42 -0.77 19.61
N GLU A 225 11.89 -1.91 20.07
CA GLU A 225 12.68 -3.11 20.35
C GLU A 225 13.33 -3.67 19.08
N HIS A 226 12.57 -3.78 17.99
CA HIS A 226 13.07 -4.33 16.73
C HIS A 226 14.14 -3.48 16.06
N LEU A 227 14.01 -2.15 16.14
CA LEU A 227 14.98 -1.19 15.62
C LEU A 227 16.11 -0.87 16.60
N GLU A 228 16.09 -1.51 17.78
CA GLU A 228 17.08 -1.35 18.85
C GLU A 228 17.32 0.13 19.24
N VAL A 229 16.25 0.93 19.25
CA VAL A 229 16.35 2.35 19.60
C VAL A 229 16.64 2.54 21.09
N GLU A 230 17.29 3.65 21.44
CA GLU A 230 17.73 3.97 22.80
C GLU A 230 16.53 4.07 23.76
N HIS A 231 15.48 4.77 23.33
CA HIS A 231 14.29 5.00 24.15
C HIS A 231 13.23 3.95 23.84
N ARG A 232 13.29 2.84 24.58
CA ARG A 232 12.21 1.83 24.57
C ARG A 232 10.96 2.34 25.28
N LYS A 233 9.79 1.92 24.79
CA LYS A 233 8.51 2.20 25.45
C LYS A 233 8.50 1.61 26.85
N MET A 234 8.16 2.42 27.86
CA MET A 234 7.93 1.93 29.22
C MET A 234 6.51 1.37 29.31
N GLU A 235 6.32 0.24 29.99
CA GLU A 235 4.96 -0.26 30.29
C GLU A 235 4.40 0.54 31.47
N THR A 236 3.22 1.14 31.31
CA THR A 236 2.49 1.76 32.43
C THR A 236 1.15 1.06 32.60
N GLU A 237 0.83 0.56 33.80
CA GLU A 237 -0.47 -0.05 34.13
C GLU A 237 -1.59 1.01 34.34
N GLU A 238 -1.33 2.28 34.01
CA GLU A 238 -2.10 3.43 34.51
C GLU A 238 -2.60 4.41 33.44
N HIS A 239 -2.86 3.95 32.22
CA HIS A 239 -3.51 4.80 31.21
C HIS A 239 -4.88 5.33 31.71
N GLY A 240 -5.10 6.63 31.55
CA GLY A 240 -6.35 7.30 31.96
C GLY A 240 -6.49 7.63 33.45
N LYS A 241 -5.48 7.36 34.29
CA LYS A 241 -5.49 7.76 35.71
C LYS A 241 -4.88 9.16 35.92
N ARG A 242 -4.98 9.70 37.14
CA ARG A 242 -4.41 11.01 37.52
C ARG A 242 -2.93 11.09 37.16
N PHE A 243 -2.46 12.26 36.72
CA PHE A 243 -1.05 12.41 36.34
C PHE A 243 -0.09 12.08 37.49
N THR A 244 0.88 11.24 37.19
CA THR A 244 2.06 10.94 38.01
C THR A 244 3.31 11.34 37.24
N GLU A 245 4.44 11.55 37.94
CA GLU A 245 5.72 11.86 37.27
C GLU A 245 6.09 10.78 36.25
N ASP A 246 5.89 9.50 36.59
CA ASP A 246 6.15 8.35 35.70
C ASP A 246 5.28 8.39 34.43
N TYR A 247 4.02 8.79 34.55
CA TYR A 247 3.11 8.92 33.41
C TYR A 247 3.54 10.04 32.46
N LEU A 248 3.97 11.18 33.01
CA LEU A 248 4.44 12.31 32.21
C LEU A 248 5.79 12.00 31.53
N GLU A 249 6.71 11.35 32.25
CA GLU A 249 7.98 10.89 31.67
C GLU A 249 7.75 9.86 30.56
N TYR A 250 6.81 8.94 30.75
CA TYR A 250 6.37 8.01 29.71
C TYR A 250 5.85 8.73 28.46
N ALA A 251 4.94 9.71 28.61
CA ALA A 251 4.34 10.41 27.47
C ALA A 251 5.37 11.24 26.67
N VAL A 252 6.35 11.84 27.37
CA VAL A 252 7.47 12.54 26.72
C VAL A 252 8.39 11.54 25.99
N ARG A 253 8.62 10.38 26.61
CA ARG A 253 9.46 9.32 26.03
C ARG A 253 8.83 8.70 24.79
N ASP A 254 7.51 8.58 24.70
CA ASP A 254 6.84 8.04 23.52
C ASP A 254 7.03 8.93 22.28
N ALA A 255 7.05 10.27 22.43
CA ALA A 255 7.42 11.18 21.34
C ALA A 255 8.88 11.01 20.91
N GLN A 256 9.81 10.81 21.86
CA GLN A 256 11.22 10.54 21.58
C GLN A 256 11.40 9.18 20.86
N ALA A 257 10.77 8.12 21.36
CA ALA A 257 10.81 6.78 20.76
C ALA A 257 10.23 6.78 19.35
N THR A 258 9.15 7.55 19.13
CA THR A 258 8.54 7.73 17.80
C THR A 258 9.51 8.40 16.84
N TRP A 259 10.23 9.44 17.27
CA TRP A 259 11.28 10.07 16.48
C TRP A 259 12.39 9.09 16.12
N GLU A 260 12.91 8.33 17.09
CA GLU A 260 14.02 7.39 16.85
C GLU A 260 13.61 6.28 15.87
N CYS A 261 12.40 5.74 16.04
CA CYS A 261 11.85 4.77 15.08
C CYS A 261 11.72 5.38 13.68
N PHE A 262 11.20 6.60 13.58
CA PHE A 262 11.09 7.33 12.31
C PHE A 262 12.46 7.54 11.66
N GLU A 263 13.46 7.99 12.41
CA GLU A 263 14.80 8.27 11.90
C GLU A 263 15.47 7.01 11.35
N GLN A 264 15.33 5.87 12.04
CA GLN A 264 15.86 4.59 11.57
C GLN A 264 15.16 4.12 10.28
N LEU A 265 13.83 4.21 10.22
CA LEU A 265 13.07 3.87 9.01
C LEU A 265 13.40 4.81 7.85
N GLN A 266 13.62 6.10 8.13
CA GLN A 266 14.04 7.09 7.16
C GLN A 266 15.41 6.74 6.58
N LYS A 267 16.41 6.50 7.42
CA LYS A 267 17.75 6.05 7.01
C LYS A 267 17.69 4.78 6.17
N GLN A 268 16.86 3.83 6.57
CA GLN A 268 16.64 2.59 5.81
C GLN A 268 16.05 2.87 4.42
N TYR A 269 15.03 3.73 4.33
CA TYR A 269 14.41 4.09 3.04
C TYR A 269 15.37 4.87 2.13
N GLU A 270 16.14 5.81 2.69
CA GLU A 270 17.18 6.55 1.97
C GLU A 270 18.23 5.60 1.38
N GLY A 271 18.61 4.57 2.15
CA GLY A 271 19.50 3.50 1.69
C GLY A 271 18.98 2.73 0.47
N TYR A 272 17.67 2.74 0.20
CA TYR A 272 17.11 2.05 -0.98
C TYR A 272 17.32 2.81 -2.29
N GLY A 273 17.70 4.09 -2.24
CA GLY A 273 17.95 4.90 -3.46
C GLY A 273 16.71 5.20 -4.31
N LEU A 274 15.51 5.13 -3.73
CA LEU A 274 14.22 5.34 -4.41
C LEU A 274 13.86 6.83 -4.52
N THR A 275 14.56 7.58 -5.37
CA THR A 275 14.40 9.04 -5.51
C THR A 275 13.09 9.48 -6.18
N GLU A 276 12.49 8.64 -7.03
CA GLU A 276 11.25 8.96 -7.76
C GLU A 276 9.98 8.88 -6.90
N THR A 277 10.08 8.26 -5.71
CA THR A 277 8.95 8.10 -4.80
C THR A 277 9.34 8.60 -3.42
N PRO A 278 8.73 9.68 -2.91
CA PRO A 278 9.08 10.16 -1.58
C PRO A 278 8.50 9.24 -0.49
N MET A 279 9.19 9.16 0.64
CA MET A 279 8.92 8.20 1.73
C MET A 279 7.48 8.29 2.25
N GLU A 280 6.91 9.49 2.35
CA GLU A 280 5.52 9.70 2.80
C GLU A 280 4.45 9.17 1.82
N LYS A 281 4.86 8.61 0.68
CA LYS A 281 4.01 7.91 -0.30
C LYS A 281 4.15 6.39 -0.24
N ILE A 282 4.95 5.87 0.70
CA ILE A 282 5.10 4.45 0.96
C ILE A 282 4.09 4.03 2.03
N TYR A 283 3.06 3.33 1.58
CA TYR A 283 1.86 2.99 2.35
C TYR A 283 1.71 1.49 2.66
N SER A 284 2.42 0.65 1.91
CA SER A 284 2.39 -0.82 1.96
C SER A 284 3.56 -1.43 1.20
N GLU A 285 3.75 -2.74 1.32
CA GLU A 285 4.71 -3.51 0.54
C GLU A 285 4.53 -3.26 -0.98
N ALA A 286 3.29 -3.32 -1.46
CA ALA A 286 2.97 -3.07 -2.87
C ALA A 286 3.30 -1.64 -3.33
N SER A 287 3.27 -0.64 -2.44
CA SER A 287 3.69 0.72 -2.79
C SER A 287 5.22 0.84 -2.91
N LEU A 288 5.96 0.07 -2.10
CA LEU A 288 7.41 -0.05 -2.20
C LEU A 288 7.79 -0.78 -3.50
N GLY A 289 7.12 -1.89 -3.84
CA GLY A 289 7.31 -2.57 -5.13
C GLY A 289 7.07 -1.62 -6.33
N LYS A 290 6.01 -0.81 -6.28
CA LYS A 290 5.74 0.23 -7.31
C LYS A 290 6.80 1.33 -7.33
N ALA A 291 7.40 1.66 -6.19
CA ALA A 291 8.49 2.63 -6.14
C ALA A 291 9.73 2.09 -6.87
N TYR A 292 10.07 0.81 -6.71
CA TYR A 292 11.12 0.15 -7.50
C TYR A 292 10.81 0.17 -9.00
N LEU A 293 9.59 -0.20 -9.42
CA LEU A 293 9.20 -0.14 -10.84
C LEU A 293 9.36 1.27 -11.41
N ARG A 294 8.92 2.29 -10.68
CA ARG A 294 9.06 3.69 -11.08
C ARG A 294 10.54 4.11 -11.16
N GLN A 295 11.36 3.72 -10.19
CA GLN A 295 12.78 4.04 -10.16
C GLN A 295 13.54 3.37 -11.31
N MET A 296 13.09 2.19 -11.74
CA MET A 296 13.58 1.51 -12.96
C MET A 296 13.13 2.18 -14.26
N GLY A 297 12.38 3.29 -14.21
CA GLY A 297 11.88 3.98 -15.40
C GLY A 297 10.66 3.32 -16.05
N ILE A 298 10.04 2.32 -15.41
CA ILE A 298 8.88 1.61 -15.98
C ILE A 298 7.67 2.54 -15.94
N GLU A 299 7.20 2.95 -17.11
CA GLU A 299 6.00 3.74 -17.28
C GLU A 299 4.75 2.84 -17.39
N PRO A 300 3.61 3.26 -16.79
CA PRO A 300 2.36 2.55 -16.96
C PRO A 300 1.96 2.50 -18.43
N TRP A 301 1.60 1.31 -18.90
CA TRP A 301 1.22 1.09 -20.30
C TRP A 301 0.05 1.97 -20.80
N GLN A 302 -0.88 2.37 -19.92
CA GLN A 302 -1.95 3.32 -20.29
C GLN A 302 -1.45 4.72 -20.70
N ASP A 303 -0.26 5.10 -20.25
CA ASP A 303 0.38 6.36 -20.62
C ASP A 303 1.15 6.22 -21.96
N LEU A 304 1.73 5.04 -22.21
CA LEU A 304 2.50 4.73 -23.42
C LEU A 304 1.62 4.40 -24.63
N GLN A 305 0.49 3.71 -24.43
CA GLN A 305 -0.50 3.36 -25.46
C GLN A 305 -1.88 3.95 -25.12
N PRO A 306 -2.06 5.28 -25.23
CA PRO A 306 -3.28 5.97 -24.81
C PRO A 306 -4.49 5.72 -25.71
N ASP A 307 -4.30 5.10 -26.87
CA ASP A 307 -5.31 4.75 -27.86
C ASP A 307 -5.80 3.31 -27.75
N PHE A 308 -5.42 2.59 -26.68
CA PHE A 308 -5.88 1.22 -26.47
C PHE A 308 -7.42 1.15 -26.30
N PRO A 309 -8.11 0.20 -26.97
CA PRO A 309 -9.57 0.13 -26.96
C PRO A 309 -10.17 -0.08 -25.55
N PRO A 310 -11.07 0.81 -25.09
CA PRO A 310 -11.74 0.67 -23.80
C PRO A 310 -12.54 -0.64 -23.66
N GLU A 311 -13.13 -1.13 -24.74
CA GLU A 311 -13.88 -2.39 -24.76
C GLU A 311 -12.97 -3.58 -24.42
N LEU A 312 -11.73 -3.54 -24.90
CA LEU A 312 -10.73 -4.57 -24.63
C LEU A 312 -10.22 -4.49 -23.18
N LEU A 313 -10.11 -3.28 -22.60
CA LEU A 313 -9.90 -3.13 -21.16
C LEU A 313 -11.07 -3.72 -20.36
N GLY A 314 -12.30 -3.56 -20.85
CA GLY A 314 -13.50 -4.20 -20.29
C GLY A 314 -13.39 -5.72 -20.28
N ALA A 315 -12.98 -6.33 -21.39
CA ALA A 315 -12.75 -7.77 -21.49
C ALA A 315 -11.62 -8.27 -20.55
N ILE A 316 -10.50 -7.54 -20.48
CA ILE A 316 -9.39 -7.87 -19.56
C ILE A 316 -9.82 -7.76 -18.10
N MET A 317 -10.58 -6.72 -17.75
CA MET A 317 -11.04 -6.52 -16.38
C MET A 317 -12.07 -7.56 -15.95
N SER A 318 -12.96 -7.98 -16.86
CA SER A 318 -14.00 -8.97 -16.56
C SER A 318 -13.42 -10.36 -16.31
N SER A 319 -12.32 -10.72 -16.98
CA SER A 319 -11.61 -12.00 -16.80
C SER A 319 -10.68 -12.03 -15.57
N TYR A 320 -10.38 -10.90 -14.95
CA TYR A 320 -9.48 -10.87 -13.79
C TYR A 320 -10.18 -11.44 -12.55
N TYR A 321 -9.62 -12.48 -11.90
CA TYR A 321 -10.09 -13.03 -10.61
C TYR A 321 -8.94 -13.05 -9.59
N GLY A 322 -9.29 -12.98 -8.30
CA GLY A 322 -8.31 -13.05 -7.21
C GLY A 322 -7.97 -14.49 -6.81
N GLY A 323 -7.16 -14.64 -5.75
CA GLY A 323 -6.83 -15.95 -5.20
C GLY A 323 -8.06 -16.74 -4.75
N ARG A 324 -8.00 -18.07 -4.91
CA ARG A 324 -9.07 -18.99 -4.55
C ARG A 324 -8.96 -19.40 -3.08
N SER A 325 -10.06 -19.25 -2.35
CA SER A 325 -10.21 -19.75 -0.97
C SER A 325 -11.59 -20.37 -0.83
N GLU A 326 -11.65 -21.67 -0.51
CA GLU A 326 -12.90 -22.41 -0.40
C GLU A 326 -12.82 -23.50 0.68
N VAL A 327 -14.00 -23.95 1.14
CA VAL A 327 -14.12 -25.03 2.11
C VAL A 327 -14.70 -26.26 1.40
N ARG A 328 -13.85 -27.26 1.11
CA ARG A 328 -14.29 -28.53 0.50
C ARG A 328 -14.76 -29.57 1.51
N ILE A 329 -14.23 -29.49 2.74
CA ILE A 329 -14.50 -30.40 3.84
C ILE A 329 -14.78 -29.51 5.06
N ARG A 330 -15.98 -29.64 5.63
CA ARG A 330 -16.46 -28.77 6.70
C ARG A 330 -16.82 -29.60 7.93
N ARG A 331 -16.26 -29.25 9.09
CA ARG A 331 -16.54 -29.87 10.40
C ARG A 331 -16.24 -31.37 10.46
N GLU A 332 -15.35 -31.86 9.61
CA GLU A 332 -14.91 -33.25 9.60
C GLU A 332 -13.38 -33.28 9.71
N PRO A 333 -12.81 -33.85 10.78
CA PRO A 333 -11.37 -34.06 10.89
C PRO A 333 -10.94 -35.08 9.85
N VAL A 334 -10.09 -34.66 8.92
CA VAL A 334 -9.55 -35.50 7.85
C VAL A 334 -8.03 -35.36 7.79
N GLN A 335 -7.35 -36.42 7.40
CA GLN A 335 -5.91 -36.35 7.12
C GLN A 335 -5.69 -35.53 5.83
N ILE A 336 -4.80 -34.54 5.90
CA ILE A 336 -4.44 -33.70 4.77
C ILE A 336 -2.92 -33.66 4.56
N LEU A 337 -2.50 -33.42 3.33
CA LEU A 337 -1.14 -33.01 3.01
C LEU A 337 -1.14 -31.50 2.74
N TYR A 338 -0.31 -30.76 3.44
CA TYR A 338 -0.12 -29.33 3.20
C TYR A 338 0.88 -29.12 2.06
N CYS A 339 0.44 -28.46 0.99
CA CYS A 339 1.27 -28.11 -0.15
C CYS A 339 1.38 -26.58 -0.23
N ASP A 340 2.61 -26.06 -0.29
CA ASP A 340 2.92 -24.65 -0.51
C ASP A 340 3.77 -24.54 -1.78
N PHE A 341 3.36 -23.66 -2.69
CA PHE A 341 4.05 -23.44 -3.96
C PHE A 341 4.98 -22.23 -3.84
N LEU A 342 6.27 -22.47 -4.06
CA LEU A 342 7.30 -21.44 -4.01
C LEU A 342 6.94 -20.26 -4.91
N SER A 343 6.72 -19.09 -4.30
CA SER A 343 6.49 -17.82 -4.98
C SER A 343 5.48 -17.95 -6.13
N MET A 344 4.32 -18.56 -5.87
CA MET A 344 3.36 -18.98 -6.90
C MET A 344 3.11 -17.93 -8.00
N TYR A 345 2.79 -16.68 -7.63
CA TYR A 345 2.56 -15.62 -8.61
C TYR A 345 3.81 -15.27 -9.44
N PRO A 346 4.97 -14.91 -8.84
CA PRO A 346 6.21 -14.73 -9.60
C PRO A 346 6.58 -15.91 -10.51
N THR A 347 6.35 -17.15 -10.06
CA THR A 347 6.63 -18.35 -10.85
C THR A 347 5.74 -18.41 -12.10
N VAL A 348 4.43 -18.15 -11.96
CA VAL A 348 3.51 -18.06 -13.10
C VAL A 348 3.89 -16.90 -14.03
N CYS A 349 4.24 -15.74 -13.48
CA CYS A 349 4.69 -14.59 -14.27
C CYS A 349 5.94 -14.92 -15.10
N THR A 350 6.90 -15.63 -14.51
CA THR A 350 8.14 -16.08 -15.16
C THR A 350 7.82 -17.07 -16.28
N LEU A 351 7.02 -18.11 -15.99
CA LEU A 351 6.68 -19.15 -16.97
C LEU A 351 5.90 -18.60 -18.17
N MET A 352 5.00 -17.63 -17.93
CA MET A 352 4.24 -16.98 -18.99
C MET A 352 5.05 -15.86 -19.70
N GLY A 353 6.21 -15.47 -19.17
CA GLY A 353 7.01 -14.35 -19.69
C GLY A 353 6.28 -13.02 -19.60
N LEU A 354 5.62 -12.74 -18.47
CA LEU A 354 4.82 -11.52 -18.28
C LEU A 354 5.69 -10.29 -18.03
N CYS A 355 6.95 -10.44 -17.62
CA CYS A 355 7.89 -9.33 -17.47
C CYS A 355 8.02 -8.52 -18.77
N HIS A 356 7.99 -9.19 -19.93
CA HIS A 356 8.02 -8.53 -21.23
C HIS A 356 6.83 -7.60 -21.51
N PHE A 357 5.68 -7.81 -20.86
CA PHE A 357 4.54 -6.88 -20.95
C PHE A 357 4.70 -5.70 -19.99
N VAL A 358 5.39 -5.89 -18.87
CA VAL A 358 5.65 -4.83 -17.88
C VAL A 358 6.57 -3.77 -18.49
N ILE A 359 7.61 -4.19 -19.22
CA ILE A 359 8.63 -3.31 -19.80
C ILE A 359 8.35 -2.89 -21.24
N SER A 360 7.24 -3.32 -21.84
CA SER A 360 6.91 -3.01 -23.24
C SER A 360 6.42 -1.58 -23.42
N GLU A 361 6.60 -1.04 -24.62
CA GLU A 361 6.00 0.24 -25.04
C GLU A 361 4.51 0.10 -25.34
N GLY A 362 4.06 -1.10 -25.69
CA GLY A 362 2.68 -1.36 -26.06
C GLY A 362 2.31 -2.84 -26.00
N VAL A 363 1.04 -3.11 -26.22
CA VAL A 363 0.48 -4.45 -26.37
C VAL A 363 -0.31 -4.51 -27.65
N ARG A 364 -0.05 -5.54 -28.46
CA ARG A 364 -0.84 -5.88 -29.63
C ARG A 364 -1.63 -7.15 -29.39
N TRP A 365 -2.75 -7.28 -30.08
CA TRP A 365 -3.61 -8.45 -30.03
C TRP A 365 -3.99 -8.92 -31.43
N SER A 366 -4.37 -10.18 -31.55
CA SER A 366 -4.88 -10.79 -32.77
C SER A 366 -5.95 -11.83 -32.44
N ASP A 367 -6.84 -12.10 -33.39
CA ASP A 367 -7.71 -13.27 -33.33
C ASP A 367 -6.83 -14.53 -33.21
N ALA A 368 -7.20 -15.40 -32.26
CA ALA A 368 -6.57 -16.69 -32.02
C ALA A 368 -7.62 -17.77 -31.78
N THR A 369 -8.86 -17.58 -32.26
CA THR A 369 -10.01 -18.43 -31.95
C THR A 369 -9.77 -19.89 -32.32
N GLU A 370 -9.36 -20.16 -33.56
CA GLU A 370 -9.08 -21.53 -34.04
C GLU A 370 -7.85 -22.15 -33.37
N GLU A 371 -6.82 -21.34 -33.10
CA GLU A 371 -5.61 -21.79 -32.40
C GLU A 371 -5.96 -22.23 -30.97
N VAL A 372 -6.78 -21.45 -30.28
CA VAL A 372 -7.23 -21.71 -28.90
C VAL A 372 -8.16 -22.91 -28.84
N ARG A 373 -9.09 -23.07 -29.80
CA ARG A 373 -9.96 -24.26 -29.89
C ARG A 373 -9.12 -25.53 -29.97
N ARG A 374 -8.18 -25.59 -30.92
CA ARG A 374 -7.29 -26.75 -31.07
C ARG A 374 -6.45 -27.00 -29.82
N PHE A 375 -5.86 -25.95 -29.26
CA PHE A 375 -5.08 -26.07 -28.03
C PHE A 375 -5.92 -26.63 -26.87
N LEU A 376 -7.15 -26.14 -26.69
CA LEU A 376 -8.06 -26.64 -25.67
C LEU A 376 -8.55 -28.07 -25.94
N GLU A 377 -8.64 -28.53 -27.18
CA GLU A 377 -8.94 -29.94 -27.47
C GLU A 377 -7.78 -30.86 -27.07
N GLU A 378 -6.53 -30.43 -27.32
CA GLU A 378 -5.34 -31.28 -27.19
C GLU A 378 -4.68 -31.23 -25.81
N VAL A 379 -4.68 -30.08 -25.12
CA VAL A 379 -3.88 -29.86 -23.90
C VAL A 379 -4.18 -30.86 -22.78
N THR A 380 -3.15 -31.44 -22.18
CA THR A 380 -3.28 -32.36 -21.03
C THR A 380 -2.62 -31.79 -19.76
N LEU A 381 -2.75 -32.52 -18.65
CA LEU A 381 -2.08 -32.15 -17.40
C LEU A 381 -0.55 -32.21 -17.53
N GLU A 382 -0.02 -33.16 -18.30
CA GLU A 382 1.40 -33.33 -18.57
C GLU A 382 2.00 -32.14 -19.30
N ASP A 383 1.23 -31.49 -20.18
CA ASP A 383 1.69 -30.29 -20.89
C ASP A 383 1.92 -29.10 -19.96
N LEU A 384 1.23 -29.04 -18.81
CA LEU A 384 1.45 -27.99 -17.81
C LEU A 384 2.77 -28.16 -17.05
N GLN A 385 3.42 -29.33 -17.15
CA GLN A 385 4.77 -29.56 -16.64
C GLN A 385 5.87 -29.04 -17.59
N LYS A 386 5.49 -28.60 -18.80
CA LYS A 386 6.41 -28.13 -19.85
C LYS A 386 6.45 -26.60 -19.88
N PRO A 387 7.60 -25.94 -19.63
CA PRO A 387 7.70 -24.48 -19.63
C PRO A 387 7.20 -23.82 -20.91
N GLU A 388 7.40 -24.44 -22.07
CA GLU A 388 6.98 -23.93 -23.39
C GLU A 388 5.45 -23.85 -23.58
N THR A 389 4.67 -24.51 -22.72
CA THR A 389 3.20 -24.43 -22.74
C THR A 389 2.71 -23.09 -22.18
N TRP A 390 3.35 -22.59 -21.13
CA TRP A 390 2.89 -21.42 -20.37
C TRP A 390 2.81 -20.12 -21.18
N PRO A 391 3.76 -19.80 -22.08
CA PRO A 391 3.64 -18.65 -22.97
C PRO A 391 2.42 -18.71 -23.91
N LYS A 392 1.84 -19.89 -24.15
CA LYS A 392 0.61 -20.05 -24.95
C LYS A 392 -0.64 -19.59 -24.20
N LEU A 393 -0.60 -19.50 -22.86
CA LEU A 393 -1.73 -19.11 -22.01
C LEU A 393 -2.04 -17.60 -22.03
N ARG A 394 -1.24 -16.78 -22.73
CA ARG A 394 -1.41 -15.33 -22.89
C ARG A 394 -2.55 -14.97 -23.86
N ALA A 395 -3.75 -15.42 -23.54
CA ALA A 395 -4.95 -15.18 -24.32
C ALA A 395 -6.17 -15.00 -23.42
N LEU A 396 -7.10 -14.17 -23.90
CA LEU A 396 -8.47 -14.10 -23.38
C LEU A 396 -9.38 -14.91 -24.28
N VAL A 397 -10.34 -15.59 -23.67
CA VAL A 397 -11.25 -16.50 -24.35
C VAL A 397 -12.67 -16.13 -23.93
N ARG A 398 -13.51 -15.84 -24.91
CA ARG A 398 -14.95 -15.70 -24.72
C ARG A 398 -15.57 -17.07 -24.94
N VAL A 399 -16.12 -17.65 -23.89
CA VAL A 399 -16.71 -18.99 -23.91
C VAL A 399 -18.20 -18.91 -23.67
N LYS A 400 -18.97 -19.85 -24.22
CA LYS A 400 -20.35 -20.09 -23.84
C LYS A 400 -20.37 -21.26 -22.84
N PRO A 401 -20.44 -20.98 -21.52
CA PRO A 401 -20.36 -22.04 -20.52
C PRO A 401 -21.53 -23.02 -20.66
N ASP A 402 -21.23 -24.32 -20.68
CA ASP A 402 -22.20 -25.40 -20.61
C ASP A 402 -21.72 -26.44 -19.59
N SER A 403 -22.22 -26.32 -18.36
CA SER A 403 -21.82 -27.17 -17.23
C SER A 403 -20.31 -27.13 -16.91
N ASP A 404 -19.63 -26.09 -17.39
CA ASP A 404 -18.18 -25.87 -17.27
C ASP A 404 -17.81 -25.36 -15.87
N VAL A 405 -16.56 -25.52 -15.45
CA VAL A 405 -16.11 -25.08 -14.12
C VAL A 405 -15.34 -23.76 -14.22
N PHE A 406 -15.98 -22.65 -13.85
CA PHE A 406 -15.40 -21.30 -13.93
C PHE A 406 -15.54 -20.49 -12.63
N PRO A 407 -14.60 -19.55 -12.37
CA PRO A 407 -14.76 -18.61 -11.28
C PRO A 407 -15.87 -17.61 -11.61
N VAL A 408 -16.77 -17.37 -10.65
CA VAL A 408 -17.81 -16.34 -10.77
C VAL A 408 -17.91 -15.53 -9.49
N ARG A 409 -18.27 -14.25 -9.64
CA ARG A 409 -18.60 -13.39 -8.51
C ARG A 409 -20.08 -13.48 -8.24
N GLY A 410 -20.44 -14.15 -7.15
CA GLY A 410 -21.81 -14.32 -6.74
C GLY A 410 -21.99 -13.95 -5.27
N ARG A 411 -23.25 -13.86 -4.85
CA ARG A 411 -23.60 -13.82 -3.43
C ARG A 411 -23.94 -15.24 -3.01
N TYR A 412 -23.12 -15.81 -2.12
CA TYR A 412 -23.35 -17.15 -1.60
C TYR A 412 -23.95 -17.03 -0.20
N GLY A 413 -25.15 -17.58 -0.01
CA GLY A 413 -25.95 -17.41 1.21
C GLY A 413 -26.82 -16.14 1.22
N GLU A 414 -27.82 -16.11 2.10
CA GLU A 414 -28.88 -15.09 2.12
C GLU A 414 -28.37 -13.64 2.34
N GLU A 415 -27.28 -13.46 3.10
CA GLU A 415 -26.67 -12.15 3.38
C GLU A 415 -25.25 -12.00 2.77
N GLY A 416 -24.92 -12.84 1.78
CA GLY A 416 -23.58 -12.87 1.20
C GLY A 416 -23.18 -11.58 0.49
N GLN A 417 -22.00 -11.03 0.80
CA GLN A 417 -21.33 -10.06 -0.07
C GLN A 417 -20.88 -10.77 -1.36
N TYR A 418 -20.70 -10.01 -2.45
CA TYR A 418 -20.12 -10.57 -3.67
C TYR A 418 -18.71 -11.10 -3.38
N THR A 419 -18.52 -12.41 -3.55
CA THR A 419 -17.22 -13.08 -3.43
C THR A 419 -17.02 -14.02 -4.61
N ILE A 420 -15.82 -14.57 -4.75
CA ILE A 420 -15.45 -15.46 -5.85
C ILE A 420 -15.66 -16.91 -5.41
N GLY A 421 -16.37 -17.67 -6.23
CA GLY A 421 -16.51 -19.12 -6.09
C GLY A 421 -16.23 -19.80 -7.42
N LEU A 422 -15.71 -21.03 -7.35
CA LEU A 422 -15.49 -21.88 -8.52
C LEU A 422 -16.70 -22.81 -8.66
N ASN A 423 -17.51 -22.63 -9.70
CA ASN A 423 -18.81 -23.27 -9.84
C ASN A 423 -18.95 -23.99 -11.17
N HIS A 424 -19.81 -25.01 -11.22
CA HIS A 424 -20.40 -25.45 -12.48
C HIS A 424 -21.31 -24.33 -13.01
N LEU A 425 -21.04 -23.88 -14.23
CA LEU A 425 -21.62 -22.71 -14.84
C LEU A 425 -22.20 -23.09 -16.21
N THR A 426 -23.46 -22.74 -16.38
CA THR A 426 -24.15 -22.74 -17.67
C THR A 426 -24.66 -21.33 -17.94
N SER A 427 -24.41 -20.80 -19.13
CA SER A 427 -24.91 -19.49 -19.52
C SER A 427 -25.26 -19.44 -21.01
N GLU A 428 -26.38 -18.78 -21.32
CA GLU A 428 -26.75 -18.48 -22.70
C GLU A 428 -25.84 -17.37 -23.29
N GLU A 429 -25.37 -16.47 -22.44
CA GLU A 429 -24.49 -15.35 -22.79
C GLU A 429 -23.02 -15.76 -22.69
N PRO A 430 -22.20 -15.52 -23.73
CA PRO A 430 -20.77 -15.79 -23.64
C PRO A 430 -20.04 -14.88 -22.65
N LEU A 431 -19.10 -15.44 -21.89
CA LEU A 431 -18.34 -14.75 -20.85
C LEU A 431 -16.83 -14.81 -21.12
N TRP A 432 -16.11 -13.76 -20.72
CA TRP A 432 -14.66 -13.66 -20.87
C TRP A 432 -13.91 -14.30 -19.71
N TYR A 433 -12.94 -15.14 -20.04
CA TYR A 433 -12.01 -15.78 -19.11
C TYR A 433 -10.58 -15.73 -19.65
N THR A 434 -9.61 -16.05 -18.80
CA THR A 434 -8.25 -16.32 -19.29
C THR A 434 -8.20 -17.72 -19.90
N LEU A 435 -7.27 -17.97 -20.83
CA LEU A 435 -7.05 -19.32 -21.34
C LEU A 435 -6.66 -20.30 -20.22
N ALA A 436 -5.98 -19.83 -19.17
CA ALA A 436 -5.67 -20.65 -18.00
C ALA A 436 -6.93 -21.14 -17.27
N ASP A 437 -7.97 -20.31 -17.14
CA ASP A 437 -9.25 -20.72 -16.57
C ASP A 437 -9.94 -21.78 -17.45
N CYS A 438 -9.88 -21.63 -18.78
CA CYS A 438 -10.44 -22.61 -19.70
C CYS A 438 -9.72 -23.98 -19.63
N VAL A 439 -8.38 -23.96 -19.51
CA VAL A 439 -7.60 -25.19 -19.28
C VAL A 439 -7.97 -25.83 -17.94
N ALA A 440 -8.12 -25.03 -16.87
CA ALA A 440 -8.55 -25.53 -15.57
C ALA A 440 -9.95 -26.16 -15.64
N SER A 441 -10.91 -25.50 -16.33
CA SER A 441 -12.25 -26.06 -16.56
C SER A 441 -12.17 -27.40 -17.30
N LYS A 442 -11.38 -27.48 -18.37
CA LYS A 442 -11.17 -28.73 -19.12
C LYS A 442 -10.66 -29.85 -18.22
N LEU A 443 -9.63 -29.60 -17.43
CA LEU A 443 -9.03 -30.62 -16.57
C LEU A 443 -9.99 -31.09 -15.46
N LEU A 444 -10.87 -30.20 -14.98
CA LEU A 444 -11.84 -30.51 -13.94
C LEU A 444 -13.09 -31.22 -14.46
N THR A 445 -13.49 -30.96 -15.70
CA THR A 445 -14.73 -31.51 -16.31
C THR A 445 -14.48 -32.64 -17.30
N GLY A 446 -13.27 -32.74 -17.84
CA GLY A 446 -12.93 -33.62 -18.97
C GLY A 446 -13.38 -33.10 -20.34
N LYS A 447 -13.97 -31.90 -20.44
CA LYS A 447 -14.54 -31.33 -21.67
C LYS A 447 -13.89 -29.98 -21.99
N ALA A 448 -13.54 -29.74 -23.26
CA ALA A 448 -13.14 -28.41 -23.69
C ALA A 448 -14.35 -27.44 -23.69
N PRO A 449 -14.26 -26.25 -23.09
CA PRO A 449 -15.35 -25.26 -23.14
C PRO A 449 -15.67 -24.81 -24.57
N ASP A 450 -16.92 -24.43 -24.84
CA ASP A 450 -17.34 -23.90 -26.14
C ASP A 450 -16.78 -22.48 -26.35
N VAL A 451 -15.77 -22.34 -27.20
CA VAL A 451 -15.08 -21.08 -27.48
C VAL A 451 -15.82 -20.32 -28.57
N ALA A 452 -16.39 -19.16 -28.23
CA ALA A 452 -17.00 -18.24 -29.19
C ALA A 452 -15.95 -17.35 -29.88
N GLU A 453 -14.94 -16.88 -29.14
CA GLU A 453 -13.92 -15.93 -29.61
C GLU A 453 -12.66 -16.08 -28.74
N ALA A 454 -11.47 -15.88 -29.31
CA ALA A 454 -10.25 -15.74 -28.52
C ALA A 454 -9.30 -14.68 -29.05
N LEU A 455 -8.66 -13.95 -28.12
CA LEU A 455 -7.71 -12.89 -28.40
C LEU A 455 -6.36 -13.22 -27.77
N ARG A 456 -5.30 -13.28 -28.59
CA ARG A 456 -3.93 -13.52 -28.13
C ARG A 456 -3.16 -12.21 -28.05
N PHE A 457 -2.43 -12.02 -26.96
CA PHE A 457 -1.67 -10.79 -26.69
C PHE A 457 -0.18 -11.00 -26.87
N LYS A 458 0.50 -9.96 -27.37
CA LYS A 458 1.97 -9.91 -27.49
C LYS A 458 2.48 -8.52 -27.08
N PRO A 459 3.60 -8.45 -26.35
CA PRO A 459 4.24 -7.16 -26.06
C PRO A 459 4.82 -6.55 -27.35
N VAL A 460 4.95 -5.23 -27.37
CA VAL A 460 5.50 -4.43 -28.48
C VAL A 460 6.61 -3.54 -27.94
N GLY A 461 7.80 -3.66 -28.53
CA GLY A 461 8.96 -2.87 -28.14
C GLY A 461 9.40 -3.14 -26.70
N VAL A 462 10.43 -2.41 -26.28
CA VAL A 462 10.89 -2.31 -24.89
C VAL A 462 11.08 -0.82 -24.63
N GLN A 463 10.67 -0.33 -23.47
CA GLN A 463 10.78 1.07 -23.09
C GLN A 463 12.26 1.52 -23.10
N SER A 464 12.55 2.72 -23.61
CA SER A 464 13.92 3.19 -23.83
C SER A 464 14.64 3.67 -22.55
N GLU A 465 13.89 4.18 -21.58
CA GLU A 465 14.44 4.84 -20.38
C GLU A 465 14.55 3.90 -19.16
N LEU A 466 14.69 2.60 -19.41
CA LEU A 466 14.80 1.61 -18.35
C LEU A 466 16.18 1.67 -17.69
N ALA A 467 16.20 1.57 -16.36
CA ALA A 467 17.43 1.60 -15.58
C ALA A 467 17.52 0.42 -14.60
N PRO A 468 18.71 -0.16 -14.40
CA PRO A 468 18.94 -1.17 -13.37
C PRO A 468 18.79 -0.58 -11.96
N ILE A 469 18.44 -1.44 -11.01
CA ILE A 469 18.27 -1.06 -9.61
C ILE A 469 18.82 -2.11 -8.66
N ASP A 470 19.35 -1.64 -7.53
CA ASP A 470 19.85 -2.48 -6.45
C ASP A 470 18.76 -2.58 -5.37
N LEU A 471 18.14 -3.76 -5.22
CA LEU A 471 17.06 -3.92 -4.25
C LEU A 471 17.57 -3.73 -2.82
N ALA A 472 16.85 -2.93 -2.05
CA ALA A 472 17.21 -2.51 -0.70
C ALA A 472 18.60 -1.86 -0.61
N GLY A 473 19.08 -1.24 -1.70
CA GLY A 473 20.41 -0.63 -1.77
C GLY A 473 21.57 -1.64 -1.82
N ASN A 474 21.28 -2.92 -2.02
CA ASN A 474 22.32 -3.96 -2.04
C ASN A 474 22.72 -4.31 -3.47
N LEU A 475 23.99 -4.05 -3.82
CA LEU A 475 24.59 -4.36 -5.12
C LEU A 475 24.47 -5.84 -5.51
N ASP A 476 24.50 -6.76 -4.53
CA ASP A 476 24.32 -8.19 -4.80
C ASP A 476 22.89 -8.52 -5.26
N TYR A 477 21.93 -7.63 -4.99
CA TYR A 477 20.52 -7.75 -5.34
C TYR A 477 20.15 -6.89 -6.56
N ARG A 478 21.13 -6.58 -7.41
CA ARG A 478 20.91 -5.85 -8.66
C ARG A 478 19.94 -6.59 -9.58
N ILE A 479 19.03 -5.83 -10.18
CA ILE A 479 18.14 -6.24 -11.26
C ILE A 479 18.27 -5.24 -12.40
N ASP A 480 18.56 -5.73 -13.60
CA ASP A 480 18.49 -4.95 -14.83
C ASP A 480 17.22 -5.34 -15.61
N PRO A 481 16.21 -4.46 -15.69
CA PRO A 481 14.94 -4.78 -16.36
C PRO A 481 15.09 -5.06 -17.87
N THR A 482 16.24 -4.74 -18.49
CA THR A 482 16.49 -4.99 -19.93
C THR A 482 17.06 -6.37 -20.21
N SER A 483 17.80 -6.96 -19.25
CA SER A 483 18.43 -8.27 -19.40
C SER A 483 17.86 -9.35 -18.48
N ASP A 484 17.27 -8.97 -17.35
CA ASP A 484 16.73 -9.88 -16.36
C ASP A 484 15.20 -10.00 -16.47
N ASP A 485 14.67 -11.18 -16.20
CA ASP A 485 13.26 -11.31 -15.80
C ASP A 485 13.15 -10.93 -14.32
N PHE A 486 12.48 -9.81 -14.05
CA PHE A 486 12.32 -9.25 -12.71
C PHE A 486 11.77 -10.28 -11.70
N TYR A 487 10.78 -11.07 -12.11
CA TYR A 487 10.15 -12.06 -11.23
C TYR A 487 11.07 -13.23 -10.95
N LYS A 488 11.76 -13.73 -11.99
CA LYS A 488 12.72 -14.82 -11.85
C LYS A 488 13.89 -14.39 -10.96
N ARG A 489 14.47 -13.22 -11.21
CA ARG A 489 15.62 -12.71 -10.45
C ARG A 489 15.28 -12.56 -8.97
N LEU A 490 14.07 -12.08 -8.63
CA LEU A 490 13.58 -12.04 -7.26
C LEU A 490 13.47 -13.43 -6.60
N ILE A 491 13.01 -14.44 -7.34
CA ILE A 491 12.93 -15.82 -6.84
C ILE A 491 14.34 -16.36 -6.56
N ASP A 492 15.24 -16.23 -7.53
CA ASP A 492 16.61 -16.74 -7.48
C ASP A 492 17.38 -16.10 -6.31
N LEU A 493 17.36 -14.77 -6.21
CA LEU A 493 17.97 -14.03 -5.10
C LEU A 493 17.43 -14.48 -3.74
N ARG A 494 16.11 -14.64 -3.62
CA ARG A 494 15.50 -15.07 -2.36
C ARG A 494 15.89 -16.50 -1.98
N ALA A 495 16.11 -17.38 -2.96
CA ALA A 495 16.58 -18.75 -2.74
C ALA A 495 18.04 -18.78 -2.31
N GLU A 496 18.90 -18.01 -2.97
CA GLU A 496 20.33 -17.83 -2.64
C GLU A 496 20.50 -17.33 -1.21
N VAL A 497 19.88 -16.19 -0.87
CA VAL A 497 19.96 -15.59 0.47
C VAL A 497 19.43 -16.54 1.55
N LYS A 498 18.38 -17.31 1.27
CA LYS A 498 17.85 -18.31 2.21
C LYS A 498 18.84 -19.47 2.44
N ALA A 499 19.52 -19.92 1.39
CA ALA A 499 20.52 -20.97 1.50
C ALA A 499 21.73 -20.49 2.31
N GLU A 500 22.22 -19.29 2.03
CA GLU A 500 23.30 -18.65 2.77
C GLU A 500 22.93 -18.41 4.24
N GLN A 501 21.72 -17.95 4.52
CA GLN A 501 21.24 -17.74 5.88
C GLN A 501 21.27 -19.06 6.67
N LYS A 502 20.83 -20.15 6.05
CA LYS A 502 20.84 -21.48 6.67
C LYS A 502 22.26 -21.96 6.91
N ALA A 503 23.19 -21.68 6.01
CA ALA A 503 24.61 -21.99 6.18
C ALA A 503 25.23 -21.19 7.34
N ALA A 504 24.98 -19.88 7.40
CA ALA A 504 25.44 -18.99 8.48
C ALA A 504 24.95 -19.48 9.85
N ARG A 505 23.66 -19.83 9.98
CA ARG A 505 23.10 -20.41 11.23
C ARG A 505 23.79 -21.71 11.63
N ARG A 506 24.11 -22.58 10.67
CA ARG A 506 24.83 -23.84 10.94
C ARG A 506 26.27 -23.61 11.38
N ALA A 507 26.88 -22.50 10.93
CA ALA A 507 28.23 -22.10 11.29
C ALA A 507 28.30 -21.30 12.60
N GLY A 508 27.16 -20.97 13.24
CA GLY A 508 27.11 -20.12 14.43
C GLY A 508 27.38 -18.63 14.13
N GLU A 509 27.25 -18.20 12.88
CA GLU A 509 27.43 -16.81 12.44
C GLU A 509 26.13 -16.02 12.62
N ASP A 510 25.72 -15.78 13.87
CA ASP A 510 24.38 -15.26 14.20
C ASP A 510 24.11 -13.86 13.59
N GLU A 511 25.06 -12.94 13.65
CA GLU A 511 24.92 -11.59 13.06
C GLU A 511 24.73 -11.65 11.54
N LYS A 512 25.50 -12.51 10.86
CA LYS A 512 25.37 -12.69 9.41
C LYS A 512 24.03 -13.34 9.06
N ALA A 513 23.58 -14.31 9.85
CA ALA A 513 22.28 -14.94 9.68
C ALA A 513 21.12 -13.95 9.90
N ALA A 514 21.27 -13.00 10.83
CA ALA A 514 20.32 -11.91 11.04
C ALA A 514 20.29 -10.97 9.83
N ARG A 515 21.45 -10.52 9.35
CA ARG A 515 21.59 -9.67 8.16
C ARG A 515 20.98 -10.30 6.90
N LEU A 516 21.28 -11.59 6.66
CA LEU A 516 20.69 -12.34 5.54
C LEU A 516 19.17 -12.51 5.71
N GLY A 517 18.68 -12.62 6.95
CA GLY A 517 17.25 -12.62 7.24
C GLY A 517 16.56 -11.32 6.87
N ALA A 518 17.17 -10.18 7.18
CA ALA A 518 16.68 -8.87 6.77
C ALA A 518 16.67 -8.74 5.23
N GLY A 519 17.74 -9.17 4.55
CA GLY A 519 17.80 -9.21 3.09
C GLY A 519 16.72 -10.08 2.46
N GLN A 520 16.47 -11.28 3.02
CA GLN A 520 15.39 -12.16 2.57
C GLN A 520 14.02 -11.48 2.71
N MET A 521 13.79 -10.77 3.81
CA MET A 521 12.55 -10.05 4.05
C MET A 521 12.38 -8.93 3.03
N ALA A 522 13.41 -8.11 2.78
CA ALA A 522 13.37 -7.05 1.78
C ALA A 522 13.01 -7.58 0.38
N LEU A 523 13.64 -8.67 -0.06
CA LEU A 523 13.33 -9.34 -1.33
C LEU A 523 11.87 -9.84 -1.38
N LYS A 524 11.38 -10.41 -0.27
CA LYS A 524 9.99 -10.86 -0.15
C LYS A 524 9.01 -9.69 -0.26
N LEU A 525 9.32 -8.55 0.37
CA LEU A 525 8.46 -7.37 0.33
C LEU A 525 8.39 -6.76 -1.08
N CYS A 526 9.48 -6.79 -1.85
CA CYS A 526 9.50 -6.31 -3.23
C CYS A 526 8.74 -7.23 -4.21
N ALA A 527 8.60 -8.51 -3.88
CA ALA A 527 7.92 -9.51 -4.71
C ALA A 527 6.38 -9.52 -4.55
N ASN A 528 5.85 -8.85 -3.52
CA ASN A 528 4.41 -8.73 -3.25
C ASN A 528 3.85 -7.41 -3.79
#